data_AF-A0A522RS62-F1
#
_entry.id   AF-A0A522RS62-F1
#
_cell.length_a   1.000
_cell.length_b   1.000
_cell.length_c   1.000
_cell.angle_alpha   90.00
_cell.angle_beta   90.00
_cell.angle_gamma   90.00
#
_symmetry.space_group_name_H-M   'P 1'
#
loop_
_entity.id
_entity.type
_entity.pdbx_description
1 polymer ?
#
loop_
_entity_poly.entity_id
_entity_poly.type
_entity_poly.pdbx_seq_one_letter_code
_entity_poly.pdbx_strand_id
1 'polypeptide(L)' 'MSTPAETPSYKPYPFDARAIAHRFRHSAIFGALDALEAGE' A
#
# COMPACT_ATOMS: atom_id res chain seq x y z
N MET A 1 -36.04 -0.42 -0.10
CA MET A 1 -35.01 0.63 -0.24
C MET A 1 -33.67 -0.07 -0.44
N SER A 2 -32.97 0.18 -1.54
CA SER A 2 -31.62 -0.36 -1.76
C SER A 2 -30.62 0.57 -1.10
N THR A 3 -30.00 0.16 -0.01
CA THR A 3 -28.94 0.91 0.64
C THR A 3 -27.72 0.91 -0.28
N PRO A 4 -27.22 2.07 -0.75
CA PRO A 4 -25.95 2.10 -1.48
C PRO A 4 -24.86 1.65 -0.51
N ALA A 5 -24.13 0.60 -0.88
CA ALA A 5 -23.04 0.05 -0.08
C ALA A 5 -22.05 1.18 0.26
N GLU A 6 -21.86 1.42 1.55
CA GLU A 6 -20.87 2.35 2.08
C GLU A 6 -19.50 1.96 1.50
N THR A 7 -18.96 2.82 0.65
CA THR A 7 -17.65 2.60 0.06
C THR A 7 -16.64 2.89 1.17
N PRO A 8 -15.87 1.91 1.66
CA PRO A 8 -14.92 2.17 2.73
C PRO A 8 -13.95 3.25 2.26
N SER A 9 -13.73 4.26 3.10
CA SER A 9 -12.76 5.33 2.86
C SER A 9 -11.34 4.77 2.98
N TYR A 10 -10.93 3.95 2.02
CA TYR A 10 -9.57 3.41 1.92
C TYR A 10 -8.71 4.37 1.11
N LYS A 11 -7.55 4.76 1.67
CA LYS A 11 -6.54 5.54 0.97
C LYS A 11 -5.47 4.58 0.43
N PRO A 12 -5.37 4.37 -0.88
CA PRO A 12 -4.35 3.49 -1.45
C PRO A 12 -2.97 4.13 -1.39
N TYR A 13 -1.96 3.38 -0.94
CA TYR A 13 -0.54 3.73 -1.02
C TYR A 13 0.14 2.91 -2.12
N PRO A 14 0.19 3.43 -3.37
CA PRO A 14 0.79 2.69 -4.47
C PRO A 14 2.32 2.60 -4.30
N PHE A 15 2.85 1.38 -4.40
CA PHE A 15 4.29 1.10 -4.39
C PHE A 15 4.74 0.61 -5.76
N ASP A 16 5.66 1.33 -6.41
CA ASP A 16 6.20 0.96 -7.71
C ASP A 16 7.52 0.17 -7.58
N ALA A 17 7.42 -1.16 -7.72
CA ALA A 17 8.57 -2.06 -7.64
C ALA A 17 9.24 -2.35 -8.99
N ARG A 18 8.84 -1.69 -10.10
CA ARG A 18 9.27 -2.10 -11.46
C ARG A 18 10.77 -1.94 -11.70
N ALA A 19 11.39 -0.93 -11.11
CA ALA A 19 12.83 -0.68 -11.24
C ALA A 19 13.70 -1.50 -10.25
N ILE A 20 13.06 -2.28 -9.36
CA ILE A 20 13.75 -3.00 -8.29
C ILE A 20 14.06 -4.43 -8.74
N ALA A 21 15.34 -4.79 -8.72
CA ALA A 21 15.77 -6.16 -9.04
C ALA A 21 15.09 -7.17 -8.10
N HIS A 22 14.81 -8.36 -8.61
CA HIS A 22 14.02 -9.38 -7.90
C HIS A 22 14.49 -9.65 -6.46
N ARG A 23 15.82 -9.74 -6.27
CA ARG A 23 16.46 -9.99 -4.97
C ARG A 23 16.25 -8.90 -3.92
N PHE A 24 15.87 -7.68 -4.32
CA PHE A 24 15.70 -6.54 -3.41
C PHE A 24 14.23 -6.17 -3.16
N ARG A 25 13.28 -6.82 -3.84
CA ARG A 25 11.85 -6.47 -3.74
C ARG A 25 11.34 -6.60 -2.31
N HIS A 26 11.71 -7.67 -1.61
CA HIS A 26 11.30 -7.87 -0.22
C HIS A 26 11.78 -6.72 0.66
N SER A 27 13.08 -6.41 0.63
CA SER A 27 13.65 -5.31 1.40
C SER A 27 13.00 -3.96 1.07
N ALA A 28 12.67 -3.72 -0.20
CA ALA A 28 12.05 -2.46 -0.61
C ALA A 28 10.58 -2.34 -0.19
N ILE A 29 9.82 -3.45 -0.21
CA ILE A 29 8.45 -3.49 0.30
C ILE A 29 8.44 -3.27 1.81
N PHE A 30 9.26 -4.02 2.56
CA PHE A 30 9.32 -3.87 4.02
C PHE A 30 9.85 -2.51 4.44
N GLY A 31 10.85 -1.96 3.74
CA GLY A 31 11.32 -0.60 3.97
C GLY A 31 10.26 0.46 3.66
N ALA A 32 9.41 0.25 2.65
CA ALA A 32 8.31 1.17 2.36
C ALA A 32 7.21 1.11 3.44
N LEU A 33 6.94 -0.05 4.02
CA LEU A 33 6.01 -0.20 5.14
C LEU A 33 6.53 0.42 6.44
N ASP A 34 7.83 0.27 6.71
CA ASP A 34 8.49 0.86 7.88
C ASP A 34 8.51 2.40 7.83
N ALA A 35 8.47 2.97 6.62
CA ALA A 35 8.42 4.41 6.38
C ALA A 35 7.02 5.03 6.52
N LEU A 36 5.97 4.24 6.74
CA LEU A 36 4.62 4.73 6.99
C LEU A 36 4.43 5.10 8.46
N GLU A 37 3.73 6.20 8.72
CA GLU A 37 3.36 6.58 10.09
C GLU A 37 2.20 5.70 10.61
N ALA A 38 2.12 5.55 11.93
CA ALA A 38 1.06 4.77 12.55
C ALA A 38 -0.32 5.41 12.28
N GLY A 39 -1.18 4.68 11.58
CA GLY A 39 -2.52 5.14 11.20
C GLY A 39 -2.62 5.66 9.77
N GLU A 40 -1.53 5.60 9.00
CA GLU A 40 -1.56 5.81 7.55
C GLU A 40 -2.11 4.61 6.78
#